data_AF-A0A0C2M3Z3-F1
#
_entry.id   AF-A0A0C2M3Z3-F1
#
_cell.length_a   1.000
_cell.length_b   1.000
_cell.length_c   1.000
_cell.angle_alpha   90.00
_cell.angle_beta   90.00
_cell.angle_gamma   90.00
#
_symmetry.space_group_name_H-M   'P 1'
#
loop_
_entity.id
_entity.type
_entity.pdbx_description
1 polymer ?
#
loop_
_entity_poly.entity_id
_entity_poly.type
_entity_poly.pdbx_seq_one_letter_code
_entity_poly.pdbx_strand_id
1 'polypeptide(L)'
;MFTAPPKLHITLMMLVLLNDDEKRRIAEDVEKMCSSLQPSLKNLPELTLQGLDIMNDDPTDVNVLYATVKDPSNSLQNFSDTLLEKLKPHPFTVDDLNRDSVKIHVTLMKTSADKQRKTRNGFDATKILEKYQDFYFGKFSPKSIHISARFNQDHSTGYYACLHEINL
;
A
#
# COMPACT_ATOMS: atom_id res chain seq x y z
N MET A 1 -2.08 -1.65 -16.84
CA MET A 1 -0.72 -1.17 -17.20
C MET A 1 0.20 -1.30 -15.99
N PHE A 2 1.51 -1.53 -16.19
CA PHE A 2 2.46 -1.78 -15.10
C PHE A 2 2.77 -0.56 -14.24
N THR A 3 2.88 -0.77 -12.93
CA THR A 3 3.43 0.20 -11.98
C THR A 3 4.92 0.39 -12.25
N ALA A 4 5.38 1.64 -12.31
CA ALA A 4 6.79 1.94 -12.47
C ALA A 4 7.60 1.33 -11.30
N PRO A 5 8.78 0.72 -11.54
CA PRO A 5 9.55 0.06 -10.49
C PRO A 5 9.80 0.92 -9.24
N PRO A 6 10.15 2.22 -9.35
CA PRO A 6 10.35 3.05 -8.17
C PRO A 6 9.09 3.19 -7.31
N LYS A 7 7.89 3.07 -7.90
CA LYS A 7 6.60 3.26 -7.23
C LYS A 7 6.03 1.97 -6.64
N LEU A 8 6.77 0.86 -6.63
CA LEU A 8 6.35 -0.35 -5.94
C LEU A 8 6.44 -0.11 -4.42
N HIS A 9 5.32 -0.30 -3.73
CA HIS A 9 5.21 -0.09 -2.29
C HIS A 9 4.04 -0.91 -1.74
N ILE A 10 3.99 -1.03 -0.41
CA ILE A 10 2.83 -1.53 0.32
C ILE A 10 2.08 -0.32 0.85
N THR A 11 0.80 -0.20 0.53
CA THR A 11 -0.06 0.83 1.12
C THR A 11 -0.59 0.33 2.46
N LEU A 12 -0.31 1.06 3.54
CA LEU A 12 -0.86 0.78 4.87
C LEU A 12 -2.17 1.53 5.13
N MET A 13 -2.32 2.73 4.58
CA MET A 13 -3.51 3.56 4.75
C MET A 13 -3.59 4.64 3.67
N MET A 14 -4.81 5.10 3.37
CA MET A 14 -5.06 6.30 2.58
C MET A 14 -5.57 7.44 3.47
N LEU A 15 -4.96 8.62 3.32
CA LEU A 15 -5.29 9.83 4.06
C LEU A 15 -5.70 10.96 3.12
N VAL A 16 -6.52 11.88 3.61
CA VAL A 16 -6.91 13.16 3.00
C VAL A 16 -6.41 14.27 3.93
N LEU A 17 -5.31 14.90 3.50
CA LEU A 17 -4.66 15.98 4.24
C LEU A 17 -4.79 17.25 3.40
N LEU A 18 -5.59 18.20 3.88
CA LEU A 18 -6.01 19.39 3.16
C LEU A 18 -5.08 20.58 3.38
N ASN A 19 -4.37 20.63 4.51
CA ASN A 19 -3.47 21.72 4.86
C ASN A 19 -2.21 21.22 5.60
N ASP A 20 -1.24 22.13 5.81
CA ASP A 20 0.05 21.78 6.41
C ASP A 20 -0.03 21.44 7.90
N ASP A 21 -1.01 21.99 8.63
CA ASP A 21 -1.25 21.62 10.03
C ASP A 21 -1.71 20.17 10.16
N GLU A 22 -2.57 19.70 9.26
CA GLU A 22 -3.01 18.31 9.21
C GLU A 22 -1.86 17.37 8.86
N LYS A 23 -1.02 17.74 7.86
CA LYS A 23 0.18 16.98 7.50
C LYS A 23 1.15 16.85 8.68
N ARG A 24 1.36 17.93 9.44
CA ARG A 24 2.23 17.92 10.61
C ARG A 24 1.65 17.06 11.73
N ARG A 25 0.38 17.23 12.06
CA ARG A 25 -0.29 16.47 13.13
C ARG A 25 -0.27 14.97 12.85
N ILE A 26 -0.62 14.56 11.63
CA ILE A 26 -0.63 13.14 11.28
C ILE A 26 0.78 12.55 11.30
N ALA A 27 1.80 13.31 10.88
CA ALA A 27 3.19 12.86 10.98
C ALA A 27 3.60 12.61 12.43
N GLU A 28 3.33 13.56 13.33
CA GLU A 28 3.59 13.41 14.76
C GLU A 28 2.84 12.24 15.39
N ASP A 29 1.58 12.03 15.02
CA ASP A 29 0.76 10.94 15.57
C ASP A 29 1.24 9.58 15.06
N VAL A 30 1.56 9.45 13.77
CA VAL A 30 2.13 8.22 13.19
C VAL A 30 3.50 7.93 13.79
N GLU A 31 4.35 8.94 13.98
CA GLU A 31 5.67 8.79 14.60
C GLU A 31 5.57 8.31 16.06
N LYS A 32 4.68 8.91 16.85
CA LYS A 32 4.40 8.46 18.23
C LYS A 32 3.86 7.03 18.27
N MET A 33 2.94 6.69 17.37
CA MET A 33 2.41 5.33 17.27
C MET A 33 3.50 4.33 16.90
N CYS A 34 4.30 4.63 15.87
CA CYS A 34 5.43 3.79 15.47
C CYS A 34 6.41 3.62 16.63
N SER A 35 6.72 4.69 17.38
CA SER A 35 7.58 4.62 18.58
C SER A 35 6.99 3.71 19.67
N SER A 36 5.67 3.73 19.87
CA SER A 36 5.00 2.83 20.82
C SER A 36 4.94 1.37 20.35
N LEU A 37 4.88 1.16 19.04
CA LEU A 37 4.80 -0.15 18.39
C LEU A 37 6.18 -0.67 17.95
N GLN A 38 7.23 0.13 18.16
CA GLN A 38 8.59 -0.14 17.66
C GLN A 38 9.14 -1.50 18.07
N PRO A 39 8.91 -2.04 19.28
CA PRO A 39 9.38 -3.39 19.62
C PRO A 39 8.84 -4.48 18.68
N SER A 40 7.61 -4.32 18.18
CA SER A 40 6.98 -5.24 17.23
C SER A 40 7.43 -4.99 15.78
N LEU A 41 7.75 -3.73 15.44
CA LEU A 41 8.22 -3.32 14.10
C LEU A 41 9.70 -3.63 13.85
N LYS A 42 10.57 -3.40 14.85
CA LYS A 42 12.02 -3.69 14.77
C LYS A 42 12.33 -5.17 14.59
N ASN A 43 11.40 -6.02 15.00
CA ASN A 43 11.49 -7.46 14.89
C ASN A 43 10.55 -8.01 13.81
N LEU A 44 10.16 -7.20 12.82
CA LEU A 44 9.44 -7.71 11.66
C LEU A 44 10.26 -8.83 11.04
N PRO A 45 9.71 -10.06 10.93
CA PRO A 45 10.41 -11.10 10.22
C PRO A 45 10.58 -10.71 8.77
N GLU A 46 11.53 -11.35 8.12
CA GLU A 46 11.70 -11.25 6.68
C GLU A 46 10.39 -11.64 5.98
N LEU A 47 9.82 -10.71 5.20
CA LEU A 47 8.59 -10.92 4.45
C LEU A 47 8.92 -11.53 3.09
N THR A 48 7.98 -12.27 2.52
CA THR A 48 8.14 -12.85 1.18
C THR A 48 7.12 -12.26 0.23
N LEU A 49 7.59 -11.73 -0.90
CA LEU A 49 6.72 -11.31 -2.01
C LEU A 49 6.57 -12.51 -2.96
N GLN A 50 5.41 -13.17 -2.91
CA GLN A 50 5.18 -14.38 -3.69
C GLN A 50 3.71 -14.52 -4.07
N GLY A 51 3.49 -14.88 -5.32
CA GLY A 51 2.19 -15.11 -5.91
C GLY A 51 1.50 -13.86 -6.40
N LEU A 52 0.47 -14.05 -7.22
CA LEU A 52 -0.32 -13.02 -7.87
C LEU A 52 -1.79 -13.18 -7.55
N ASP A 53 -2.48 -12.05 -7.46
CA ASP A 53 -3.92 -12.00 -7.24
C ASP A 53 -4.49 -10.69 -7.80
N ILE A 54 -5.81 -10.62 -7.87
CA ILE A 54 -6.57 -9.51 -8.45
C ILE A 54 -7.56 -8.94 -7.42
N MET A 55 -7.93 -7.66 -7.57
CA MET A 55 -8.79 -7.01 -6.58
C MET A 55 -10.27 -7.37 -6.73
N ASN A 56 -10.67 -7.83 -7.92
CA ASN A 56 -12.00 -8.36 -8.25
C ASN A 56 -11.89 -9.87 -8.56
N ASP A 57 -13.02 -10.56 -8.74
CA ASP A 57 -13.04 -12.01 -8.95
C ASP A 57 -13.04 -12.44 -10.44
N ASP A 58 -13.06 -11.48 -11.37
CA ASP A 58 -13.09 -11.74 -12.82
C ASP A 58 -11.71 -11.51 -13.46
N PRO A 59 -10.98 -12.57 -13.84
CA PRO A 59 -9.66 -12.45 -14.47
C PRO A 59 -9.72 -11.91 -15.91
N THR A 60 -10.89 -11.86 -16.54
CA THR A 60 -11.04 -11.33 -17.91
C THR A 60 -11.22 -9.81 -17.96
N ASP A 61 -11.61 -9.20 -16.83
CA ASP A 61 -11.84 -7.75 -16.70
C ASP A 61 -11.20 -7.20 -15.41
N VAL A 62 -9.87 -7.16 -15.36
CA VAL A 62 -9.11 -6.78 -14.17
C VAL A 62 -8.74 -5.30 -14.18
N ASN A 63 -8.98 -4.61 -13.06
CA ASN A 63 -8.52 -3.23 -12.86
C ASN A 63 -7.21 -3.13 -12.08
N VAL A 64 -6.92 -4.09 -11.20
CA VAL A 64 -5.72 -4.12 -10.35
C VAL A 64 -5.24 -5.56 -10.23
N LEU A 65 -3.98 -5.80 -10.62
CA LEU A 65 -3.25 -7.03 -10.38
C LEU A 65 -2.05 -6.72 -9.47
N TYR A 66 -1.85 -7.55 -8.45
CA TYR A 66 -0.86 -7.31 -7.41
C TYR A 66 -0.13 -8.59 -7.01
N ALA A 67 1.06 -8.41 -6.46
CA ALA A 67 1.78 -9.49 -5.79
C ALA A 67 1.32 -9.60 -4.34
N THR A 68 1.19 -10.83 -3.86
CA THR A 68 0.80 -11.10 -2.46
C THR A 68 2.03 -11.08 -1.55
N VAL A 69 1.85 -10.56 -0.34
CA VAL A 69 2.89 -10.53 0.69
C VAL A 69 2.60 -11.65 1.68
N LYS A 70 3.56 -12.55 1.89
CA LYS A 70 3.52 -13.56 2.93
C LYS A 70 4.16 -12.99 4.19
N ASP A 71 3.33 -12.79 5.21
CA ASP A 71 3.69 -12.28 6.54
C ASP A 71 3.46 -13.40 7.57
N PRO A 72 4.46 -14.26 7.83
CA PRO A 72 4.26 -15.48 8.61
C PRO A 72 3.92 -15.22 10.08
N SER A 73 4.31 -14.07 10.64
CA SER A 73 3.98 -13.68 12.01
C SER A 73 2.74 -12.79 12.10
N ASN A 74 2.14 -12.44 10.95
CA ASN A 74 1.07 -11.45 10.84
C ASN A 74 1.45 -10.07 11.42
N SER A 75 2.75 -9.79 11.60
CA SER A 75 3.21 -8.60 12.32
C SER A 75 2.96 -7.32 11.53
N LEU A 76 3.15 -7.35 10.20
CA LEU A 76 2.85 -6.20 9.34
C LEU A 76 1.34 -5.99 9.24
N GLN A 77 0.56 -7.08 9.13
CA GLN A 77 -0.91 -7.00 9.12
C GLN A 77 -1.46 -6.39 10.42
N ASN A 78 -1.05 -6.92 11.57
CA ASN A 78 -1.46 -6.41 12.87
C ASN A 78 -1.05 -4.94 13.06
N PHE A 79 0.15 -4.57 12.59
CA PHE A 79 0.57 -3.17 12.61
C PHE A 79 -0.33 -2.28 11.74
N SER A 80 -0.62 -2.71 10.51
CA SER A 80 -1.50 -1.97 9.59
C SER A 80 -2.92 -1.82 10.12
N ASP A 81 -3.46 -2.87 10.74
CA ASP A 81 -4.81 -2.85 11.31
C ASP A 81 -4.86 -1.97 12.59
N THR A 82 -3.82 -2.01 13.43
CA THR A 82 -3.69 -1.10 14.58
C THR A 82 -3.59 0.36 14.13
N LEU A 83 -2.83 0.63 13.06
CA LEU A 83 -2.74 1.96 12.47
C LEU A 83 -4.10 2.42 11.97
N LEU A 84 -4.85 1.52 11.32
CA LEU A 84 -6.21 1.77 10.86
C LEU A 84 -7.15 2.10 12.00
N GLU A 85 -7.22 1.25 13.02
CA GLU A 85 -8.07 1.45 14.20
C GLU A 85 -7.82 2.80 14.88
N LYS A 86 -6.56 3.17 15.07
CA LYS A 86 -6.19 4.41 15.78
C LYS A 86 -6.42 5.68 14.96
N LEU A 87 -6.27 5.60 13.64
CA LEU A 87 -6.43 6.76 12.77
C LEU A 87 -7.85 6.93 12.22
N LYS A 88 -8.66 5.87 12.17
CA LYS A 88 -10.07 5.90 11.73
C LYS A 88 -10.93 6.99 12.43
N PRO A 89 -10.70 7.37 13.71
CA PRO A 89 -11.42 8.47 14.34
C PRO A 89 -11.02 9.87 13.87
N HIS A 90 -9.88 10.01 13.18
CA HIS A 90 -9.42 11.31 12.70
C HIS A 90 -10.17 11.74 11.43
N PRO A 91 -10.48 13.04 11.27
CA PRO A 91 -11.24 13.55 10.12
C PRO A 91 -10.48 13.47 8.78
N PHE A 92 -9.24 12.98 8.79
CA PHE A 92 -8.35 12.88 7.63
C PHE A 92 -8.34 11.49 7.01
N THR A 93 -9.01 10.50 7.60
CA THR A 93 -9.10 9.17 6.95
C THR A 93 -10.15 9.19 5.86
N VAL A 94 -9.82 8.59 4.71
CA VAL A 94 -10.84 8.34 3.68
C VAL A 94 -11.85 7.38 4.29
N ASP A 95 -13.11 7.80 4.35
CA ASP A 95 -14.27 6.97 4.70
C ASP A 95 -14.45 5.84 3.68
N ASP A 96 -13.61 4.81 3.76
CA ASP A 96 -13.97 3.46 3.35
C ASP A 96 -14.49 2.75 4.62
N LEU A 97 -15.60 3.28 5.14
CA LEU A 97 -16.15 3.01 6.48
C LEU A 97 -16.37 1.52 6.80
N ASN A 98 -16.35 0.66 5.78
CA ASN A 98 -16.64 -0.78 5.88
C ASN A 98 -15.40 -1.68 5.77
N ARG A 99 -14.17 -1.13 5.76
CA ARG A 99 -12.97 -1.96 5.83
C ARG A 99 -12.45 -2.05 7.26
N ASP A 100 -12.50 -3.25 7.82
CA ASP A 100 -11.94 -3.59 9.14
C ASP A 100 -10.45 -3.99 9.05
N SER A 101 -9.92 -4.18 7.85
CA SER A 101 -8.54 -4.61 7.62
C SER A 101 -7.98 -4.12 6.28
N VAL A 102 -6.67 -3.92 6.25
CA VAL A 102 -5.91 -3.55 5.06
C VAL A 102 -5.44 -4.82 4.35
N LYS A 103 -5.84 -5.03 3.10
CA LYS A 103 -5.26 -6.10 2.27
C LYS A 103 -3.81 -5.73 1.94
N ILE A 104 -2.82 -6.32 2.60
CA ILE A 104 -1.40 -6.04 2.32
C ILE A 104 -1.03 -6.66 0.97
N HIS A 105 -0.57 -5.81 0.05
CA HIS A 105 -0.17 -6.22 -1.29
C HIS A 105 0.77 -5.19 -1.94
N VAL A 106 1.42 -5.59 -3.04
CA VAL A 106 2.19 -4.68 -3.91
C VAL A 106 1.52 -4.61 -5.28
N THR A 107 0.93 -3.47 -5.63
CA THR A 107 0.27 -3.30 -6.94
C THR A 107 1.28 -3.34 -8.08
N LEU A 108 1.21 -4.36 -8.94
CA LEU A 108 2.08 -4.51 -10.11
C LEU A 108 1.47 -3.91 -11.36
N MET A 109 0.15 -4.00 -11.51
CA MET A 109 -0.57 -3.41 -12.63
C MET A 109 -1.85 -2.75 -12.16
N LYS A 110 -2.18 -1.60 -12.73
CA LYS A 110 -3.49 -0.97 -12.57
C LYS A 110 -3.96 -0.33 -13.87
N THR A 111 -5.27 -0.24 -14.04
CA THR A 111 -5.89 0.58 -15.08
C THR A 111 -5.92 2.02 -14.60
N SER A 112 -5.68 2.95 -15.53
CA SER A 112 -5.95 4.36 -15.29
C SER A 112 -7.43 4.64 -15.56
N ALA A 113 -8.06 5.47 -14.74
CA ALA A 113 -9.32 6.10 -15.14
C ALA A 113 -9.03 6.96 -16.38
N ASP A 114 -9.63 6.60 -17.51
CA ASP A 114 -9.56 7.41 -18.71
C ASP A 114 -10.30 8.72 -18.44
N LYS A 115 -9.64 9.87 -18.59
CA LYS A 115 -10.26 11.17 -18.29
C LYS A 115 -11.42 11.49 -19.22
N GLN A 116 -11.49 10.82 -20.39
CA GLN A 116 -12.54 11.05 -21.39
C GLN A 116 -13.69 10.03 -21.34
N ARG A 117 -13.47 8.85 -20.74
CA ARG A 117 -14.49 7.81 -20.61
C ARG A 117 -14.75 7.57 -19.14
N LYS A 118 -16.01 7.73 -18.71
CA LYS A 118 -16.45 7.51 -17.32
C LYS A 118 -16.24 6.06 -16.82
N THR A 119 -15.79 5.15 -17.67
CA THR A 119 -15.55 3.74 -17.36
C THR A 119 -14.05 3.42 -17.41
N ARG A 120 -13.54 2.73 -16.40
CA ARG A 120 -12.24 2.07 -16.49
C ARG A 120 -12.41 0.83 -17.36
N ASN A 121 -11.62 0.70 -18.43
CA ASN A 121 -11.55 -0.56 -19.17
C ASN A 121 -10.55 -1.46 -18.43
N GLY A 122 -11.00 -2.63 -17.96
CA GLY A 122 -10.10 -3.64 -17.41
C GLY A 122 -9.19 -4.24 -18.46
N PHE A 123 -8.36 -5.18 -18.02
CA PHE A 123 -7.53 -6.01 -18.89
C PHE A 123 -7.70 -7.48 -18.52
N ASP A 124 -7.57 -8.36 -19.50
CA ASP A 124 -7.56 -9.80 -19.29
C ASP A 124 -6.21 -10.22 -18.69
N ALA A 125 -6.24 -10.68 -17.44
CA ALA A 125 -5.10 -11.19 -16.69
C ALA A 125 -5.01 -12.73 -16.69
N THR A 126 -5.93 -13.44 -17.35
CA THR A 126 -6.06 -14.91 -17.29
C THR A 126 -4.72 -15.60 -17.54
N LYS A 127 -4.05 -15.28 -18.66
CA LYS A 127 -2.75 -15.88 -19.01
C LYS A 127 -1.62 -15.53 -18.05
N ILE A 128 -1.68 -14.35 -17.42
CA ILE A 128 -0.68 -13.92 -16.43
C ILE A 128 -0.85 -14.75 -15.16
N LEU A 129 -2.10 -14.88 -14.68
CA LEU A 129 -2.41 -15.69 -13.51
C LEU A 129 -2.08 -17.15 -13.76
N GLU A 130 -2.56 -17.77 -14.85
CA GLU A 130 -2.26 -19.17 -15.21
C GLU A 130 -0.75 -19.49 -15.19
N LYS A 131 0.09 -18.56 -15.67
CA LYS A 131 1.53 -18.79 -15.79
C LYS A 131 2.33 -18.42 -14.53
N TYR A 132 1.88 -17.40 -13.79
CA TYR A 132 2.67 -16.76 -12.75
C TYR A 132 1.95 -16.65 -11.40
N GLN A 133 0.82 -17.36 -11.20
CA GLN A 133 0.02 -17.33 -9.96
C GLN A 133 0.86 -17.52 -8.69
N ASP A 134 1.88 -18.37 -8.72
CA ASP A 134 2.74 -18.68 -7.57
C ASP A 134 4.16 -18.10 -7.69
N PHE A 135 4.37 -17.14 -8.60
CA PHE A 135 5.69 -16.60 -8.89
C PHE A 135 6.35 -16.00 -7.65
N TYR A 136 7.59 -16.41 -7.39
CA TYR A 136 8.40 -15.92 -6.27
C TYR A 136 9.21 -14.70 -6.71
N PHE A 137 8.86 -13.52 -6.19
CA PHE A 137 9.56 -12.27 -6.49
C PHE A 137 10.81 -12.09 -5.64
N GLY A 138 10.80 -12.62 -4.41
CA GLY A 138 11.91 -12.51 -3.47
C GLY A 138 11.45 -12.20 -2.06
N LYS A 139 12.42 -11.88 -1.22
CA LYS A 139 12.21 -11.51 0.17
C LYS A 139 12.65 -10.09 0.44
N PHE A 140 12.06 -9.47 1.45
CA PHE A 140 12.37 -8.10 1.84
C PHE A 140 12.09 -7.87 3.32
N SER A 141 12.82 -6.91 3.88
CA SER A 141 12.58 -6.36 5.21
C SER A 141 12.19 -4.89 5.05
N PRO A 142 11.00 -4.47 5.50
CA PRO A 142 10.63 -3.06 5.53
C PRO A 142 11.66 -2.24 6.33
N LYS A 143 12.12 -1.12 5.76
CA LYS A 143 13.15 -0.26 6.40
C LYS A 143 12.57 1.02 6.95
N SER A 144 11.53 1.54 6.31
CA SER A 144 10.89 2.77 6.70
C SER A 144 9.43 2.80 6.26
N ILE A 145 8.66 3.64 6.95
CA ILE A 145 7.29 3.99 6.63
C ILE A 145 7.30 5.42 6.11
N HIS A 146 6.65 5.64 4.96
CA HIS A 146 6.58 6.96 4.34
C HIS A 146 5.14 7.47 4.34
N ILE A 147 4.94 8.70 4.79
CA ILE A 147 3.73 9.47 4.49
C ILE A 147 3.97 10.11 3.12
N SER A 148 3.34 9.56 2.09
CA SER A 148 3.59 9.93 0.69
C SER A 148 2.45 10.72 0.07
N ALA A 149 2.78 11.77 -0.69
CA ALA A 149 1.81 12.52 -1.47
C ALA A 149 1.49 11.80 -2.79
N ARG A 150 0.27 11.25 -2.89
CA ARG A 150 -0.20 10.41 -4.01
C ARG A 150 0.02 11.02 -5.41
N PHE A 151 -0.14 12.33 -5.54
CA PHE A 151 -0.13 13.03 -6.83
C PHE A 151 1.20 13.74 -7.14
N ASN A 152 2.16 13.67 -6.23
CA ASN A 152 3.45 14.31 -6.37
C ASN A 152 4.54 13.24 -6.45
N GLN A 153 5.65 13.59 -7.11
CA GLN A 153 6.77 12.68 -7.33
C GLN A 153 8.06 13.40 -6.93
N ASP A 154 8.96 12.67 -6.28
CA ASP A 154 10.35 13.09 -6.14
C ASP A 154 11.06 12.87 -7.49
N HIS A 155 11.54 13.95 -8.08
CA HIS A 155 12.20 13.94 -9.38
C HIS A 155 13.54 13.20 -9.39
N SER A 156 14.20 13.08 -8.24
CA SER A 156 15.50 12.42 -8.12
C SER A 156 15.38 10.88 -8.05
N THR A 157 14.36 10.39 -7.33
CA THR A 157 14.17 8.94 -7.10
C THR A 157 13.10 8.32 -7.99
N GLY A 158 12.17 9.13 -8.50
CA GLY A 158 10.97 8.65 -9.20
C GLY A 158 9.89 8.08 -8.29
N TYR A 159 10.12 8.07 -6.97
CA TYR A 159 9.15 7.65 -5.96
C TYR A 159 8.11 8.75 -5.69
N TYR A 160 7.07 8.42 -4.93
CA TYR A 160 6.12 9.44 -4.46
C TYR A 160 6.86 10.48 -3.61
N ALA A 161 6.42 11.75 -3.69
CA ALA A 161 7.00 12.78 -2.85
C ALA A 161 6.74 12.45 -1.37
N CYS A 162 7.83 12.35 -0.60
CA CYS A 162 7.76 12.03 0.82
C CYS A 162 7.45 13.30 1.62
N LEU A 163 6.38 13.25 2.42
CA LEU A 163 6.04 14.31 3.38
C LEU A 163 6.75 14.06 4.73
N HIS A 164 6.89 12.79 5.10
CA HIS A 164 7.54 12.37 6.33
C HIS A 164 8.00 10.91 6.21
N GLU A 165 9.17 10.58 6.76
CA GLU A 165 9.75 9.25 6.77
C GLU A 165 10.05 8.83 8.21
N ILE A 166 9.62 7.62 8.56
CA ILE A 166 9.84 7.00 9.87
C ILE A 166 10.67 5.74 9.65
N ASN A 167 11.85 5.68 10.25
CA ASN A 167 12.71 4.50 10.18
C ASN A 167 12.23 3.42 11.16
N LEU A 168 12.24 2.17 10.71
CA LEU A 168 11.84 1.00 11.51
C LEU A 168 13.02 0.45 12.32
#